data_AF-A0A1F9BA22-F1
#
_entry.id   AF-A0A1F9BA22-F1
#
_cell.length_a   1.000
_cell.length_b   1.000
_cell.length_c   1.000
_cell.angle_alpha   90.00
_cell.angle_beta   90.00
_cell.angle_gamma   90.00
#
_symmetry.space_group_name_H-M   'P 1'
#
loop_
_entity.id
_entity.type
_entity.pdbx_description
1 polymer ?
#
loop_
_entity_poly.entity_id
_entity_poly.type
_entity_poly.pdbx_seq_one_letter_code
_entity_poly.pdbx_strand_id
1 'polypeptide(L)'
;MVEAQDDKKLMSTPNPRRFSSSGEAVKELQEGFNDWSSILTKHSIEATLAIIAANWAVHGNKEIILNNVWSKWSLTVAIGFLGLNLLASGWITLLLNQRLRYADDDHNRWEDDFQKAGKKNKSTPWPYTNFIQRLGSVTRFLKVTFPIIAAILFIVSLFIK
;
A
#
# COMPACT_ATOMS: atom_id res chain seq x y z
N MET A 1 -27.19 -28.72 43.74
CA MET A 1 -26.41 -27.60 44.30
C MET A 1 -25.06 -28.18 44.69
N VAL A 2 -23.93 -27.92 44.06
CA VAL A 2 -23.44 -26.75 43.34
C VAL A 2 -22.57 -27.25 42.19
N GLU A 3 -23.07 -27.16 40.96
CA GLU A 3 -22.31 -27.35 39.73
C GLU A 3 -22.17 -25.95 39.13
N ALA A 4 -21.21 -25.19 39.66
CA ALA A 4 -20.96 -23.80 39.27
C ALA A 4 -19.45 -23.51 39.25
N GLN A 5 -18.63 -24.52 38.94
CA GLN A 5 -17.18 -24.37 38.77
C GLN A 5 -16.73 -24.33 37.31
N ASP A 6 -17.60 -24.63 36.34
CA ASP A 6 -17.21 -24.76 34.93
C ASP A 6 -17.58 -23.57 34.02
N ASP A 7 -18.29 -22.57 34.56
CA ASP A 7 -18.66 -21.34 33.82
C ASP A 7 -17.69 -20.17 34.06
N LYS A 8 -16.54 -20.43 34.69
CA LYS A 8 -15.37 -19.54 34.57
C LYS A 8 -14.52 -19.94 33.38
N LYS A 9 -15.18 -20.27 32.26
CA LYS A 9 -14.58 -20.28 30.94
C LYS A 9 -14.14 -18.85 30.63
N LEU A 10 -12.93 -18.55 31.07
CA LEU A 10 -12.01 -17.52 30.61
C LEU A 10 -12.74 -16.45 29.78
N MET A 11 -13.27 -15.42 30.45
CA MET A 11 -13.28 -14.10 29.82
C MET A 11 -11.82 -13.75 29.58
N SER A 12 -11.24 -14.28 28.50
CA SER A 12 -9.92 -13.88 28.03
C SER A 12 -10.09 -12.41 27.70
N THR A 13 -9.58 -11.55 28.60
CA THR A 13 -9.34 -10.15 28.32
C THR A 13 -8.83 -10.03 26.89
N PRO A 14 -9.42 -9.16 26.04
CA PRO A 14 -8.97 -9.02 24.66
C PRO A 14 -7.46 -8.86 24.67
N ASN A 15 -6.74 -9.75 24.00
CA ASN A 15 -5.28 -9.68 23.97
C ASN A 15 -4.92 -8.30 23.41
N PRO A 16 -4.31 -7.39 24.19
CA PRO A 16 -4.03 -6.03 23.73
C PRO A 16 -2.96 -6.01 22.63
N ARG A 17 -2.37 -7.17 22.31
CA ARG A 17 -1.34 -7.33 21.29
C ARG A 17 -1.96 -7.64 19.94
N ARG A 18 -1.49 -6.91 18.93
CA ARG A 18 -1.83 -7.11 17.52
C ARG A 18 -1.45 -8.50 16.99
N PHE A 19 -0.41 -9.12 17.54
CA PHE A 19 0.09 -10.44 17.12
C PHE A 19 0.17 -11.39 18.32
N SER A 20 -0.12 -12.66 18.08
CA SER A 20 0.01 -13.75 19.04
C SER A 20 1.47 -14.19 19.23
N SER A 21 2.30 -14.06 18.20
CA SER A 21 3.73 -14.42 18.21
C SER A 21 4.56 -13.52 17.30
N SER A 22 5.88 -13.50 17.51
CA SER A 22 6.82 -12.81 16.62
C SER A 22 6.86 -13.42 15.21
N GLY A 23 6.62 -14.72 15.09
CA GLY A 23 6.53 -15.43 13.81
C GLY A 23 5.29 -15.04 12.99
N GLU A 24 4.17 -14.73 13.63
CA GLU A 24 2.99 -14.18 12.94
C GLU A 24 3.29 -12.84 12.29
N ALA A 25 4.13 -12.02 12.95
CA ALA A 25 4.56 -10.74 12.41
C ALA A 25 5.52 -10.90 11.21
N VAL A 26 6.33 -11.96 11.17
CA VAL A 26 7.14 -12.33 9.99
C VAL A 26 6.26 -12.76 8.83
N LYS A 27 5.20 -13.55 9.10
CA LYS A 27 4.21 -13.91 8.06
C LYS A 27 3.55 -12.68 7.46
N GLU A 28 3.14 -11.71 8.28
CA GLU A 28 2.56 -10.47 7.78
C GLU A 28 3.55 -9.68 6.89
N LEU A 29 4.83 -9.62 7.29
CA LEU A 29 5.88 -9.01 6.45
C LEU A 29 6.08 -9.76 5.13
N GLN A 30 6.01 -11.09 5.13
CA GLN A 30 6.17 -11.92 3.95
C GLN A 30 4.99 -11.76 2.98
N GLU A 31 3.76 -11.74 3.51
CA GLU A 31 2.54 -11.45 2.75
C GLU A 31 2.64 -10.06 2.13
N GLY A 32 3.01 -9.05 2.92
CA GLY A 32 3.24 -7.70 2.41
C GLY A 32 4.33 -7.67 1.32
N PHE A 33 5.43 -8.41 1.49
CA PHE A 33 6.50 -8.46 0.48
C PHE A 33 6.00 -9.08 -0.83
N ASN A 34 5.28 -10.20 -0.75
CA ASN A 34 4.68 -10.88 -1.90
C ASN A 34 3.64 -9.98 -2.57
N ASP A 35 2.79 -9.33 -1.80
CA ASP A 35 1.79 -8.41 -2.32
C ASP A 35 2.45 -7.24 -3.03
N TRP A 36 3.39 -6.53 -2.40
CA TRP A 36 4.02 -5.36 -3.00
C TRP A 36 4.92 -5.69 -4.19
N SER A 37 5.55 -6.87 -4.21
CA SER A 37 6.27 -7.35 -5.39
C SER A 37 5.34 -7.81 -6.53
N SER A 38 4.14 -8.29 -6.20
CA SER A 38 3.09 -8.71 -7.15
C SER A 38 2.21 -7.54 -7.62
N ILE A 39 2.10 -6.45 -6.85
CA ILE A 39 1.20 -5.29 -7.01
C ILE A 39 1.49 -4.41 -8.25
N LEU A 40 2.37 -4.86 -9.14
CA LEU A 40 2.55 -4.27 -10.46
C LEU A 40 1.31 -4.36 -11.37
N THR A 41 0.25 -5.01 -10.94
CA THR A 41 -1.07 -4.99 -11.60
C THR A 41 -2.10 -5.28 -10.50
N LYS A 42 -3.21 -4.54 -10.39
CA LYS A 42 -4.33 -4.75 -11.31
C LYS A 42 -5.04 -3.44 -11.59
N HIS A 43 -5.86 -2.92 -10.67
CA HIS A 43 -6.90 -1.97 -11.10
C HIS A 43 -6.48 -0.50 -11.30
N SER A 44 -5.60 0.08 -10.47
CA SER A 44 -5.21 1.49 -10.66
C SER A 44 -4.30 1.69 -11.87
N ILE A 45 -3.44 0.71 -12.16
CA ILE A 45 -2.59 0.69 -13.35
C ILE A 45 -3.44 0.45 -14.60
N GLU A 46 -4.36 -0.53 -14.58
CA GLU A 46 -5.33 -0.76 -15.66
C GLU A 46 -6.14 0.50 -15.99
N ALA A 47 -6.68 1.17 -14.97
CA ALA A 47 -7.43 2.42 -15.15
C ALA A 47 -6.56 3.53 -15.78
N THR A 48 -5.30 3.63 -15.37
CA THR A 48 -4.39 4.66 -15.89
C THR A 48 -3.97 4.36 -17.33
N LEU A 49 -3.70 3.09 -17.66
CA LEU A 49 -3.46 2.65 -19.03
C LEU A 49 -4.68 2.89 -19.92
N ALA A 50 -5.89 2.65 -19.41
CA ALA A 50 -7.13 2.95 -20.11
C ALA A 50 -7.29 4.46 -20.39
N ILE A 51 -6.93 5.33 -19.44
CA ILE A 51 -6.96 6.79 -19.65
C ILE A 51 -5.95 7.22 -20.72
N ILE A 52 -4.75 6.63 -20.74
CA ILE A 52 -3.75 6.90 -21.78
C ILE A 52 -4.28 6.47 -23.15
N ALA A 53 -4.85 5.27 -23.24
CA ALA A 53 -5.46 4.76 -24.47
C ALA A 53 -6.64 5.63 -24.94
N ALA A 54 -7.49 6.08 -24.01
CA ALA A 54 -8.64 6.93 -24.31
C ALA A 54 -8.21 8.32 -24.84
N ASN A 55 -7.17 8.93 -24.25
CA ASN A 55 -6.59 10.16 -24.77
C ASN A 55 -6.12 10.00 -26.22
N TRP A 56 -5.46 8.87 -26.53
CA TRP A 56 -5.01 8.59 -27.89
C TRP A 56 -6.18 8.35 -28.86
N ALA A 57 -7.17 7.57 -28.44
CA ALA A 57 -8.33 7.21 -29.25
C ALA A 57 -9.20 8.41 -29.63
N VAL A 58 -9.40 9.36 -28.71
CA VAL A 58 -10.26 10.54 -28.97
C VAL A 58 -9.53 11.62 -29.76
N HIS A 59 -8.30 11.96 -29.36
CA HIS A 59 -7.61 13.11 -29.95
C HIS A 59 -6.87 12.75 -31.25
N GLY A 60 -6.65 11.45 -31.52
CA GLY A 60 -6.30 10.89 -32.83
C GLY A 60 -4.89 11.23 -33.36
N ASN A 61 -4.25 12.30 -32.86
CA ASN A 61 -2.87 12.64 -33.19
C ASN A 61 -2.15 13.35 -32.01
N LYS A 62 -0.82 13.32 -32.08
CA LYS A 62 0.06 13.95 -31.07
C LYS A 62 -0.10 15.47 -30.96
N GLU A 63 -0.34 16.17 -32.06
CA GLU A 63 -0.40 17.64 -32.10
C GLU A 63 -1.66 18.17 -31.39
N ILE A 64 -2.79 17.49 -31.53
CA ILE A 64 -4.06 17.83 -30.89
C ILE A 64 -3.93 17.63 -29.38
N ILE A 65 -3.34 16.51 -28.95
CA ILE A 65 -3.02 16.25 -27.54
C ILE A 65 -2.10 17.35 -27.01
N LEU A 66 -1.01 17.66 -27.72
CA LEU A 66 -0.03 18.65 -27.28
C LEU A 66 -0.51 20.10 -27.38
N ASN A 67 -1.61 20.38 -28.06
CA ASN A 67 -2.24 21.70 -28.07
C ASN A 67 -3.41 21.82 -27.07
N ASN A 68 -3.91 20.69 -26.56
CA ASN A 68 -4.95 20.67 -25.52
C ASN A 68 -4.30 20.63 -24.12
N VAL A 69 -4.51 21.67 -23.31
CA VAL A 69 -3.85 21.78 -21.98
C VAL A 69 -4.35 20.68 -21.04
N TRP A 70 -5.63 20.34 -21.11
CA TRP A 70 -6.27 19.33 -20.26
C TRP A 70 -5.83 17.91 -20.62
N SER A 71 -5.70 17.59 -21.91
CA SER A 71 -5.19 16.30 -22.36
C SER A 71 -3.71 16.11 -21.98
N LYS A 72 -2.88 17.16 -22.13
CA LYS A 72 -1.49 17.17 -21.64
C LYS A 72 -1.42 16.85 -20.14
N TRP A 73 -2.21 17.52 -19.32
CA TRP A 73 -2.21 17.27 -17.88
C TRP A 73 -2.77 15.89 -17.53
N SER A 74 -3.83 15.43 -18.20
CA SER A 74 -4.38 14.08 -18.03
C SER A 74 -3.30 13.01 -18.24
N LEU A 75 -2.58 13.08 -19.37
CA LEU A 75 -1.49 12.17 -19.68
C LEU A 75 -0.30 12.31 -18.73
N THR A 76 0.06 13.54 -18.35
CA THR A 76 1.17 13.79 -17.43
C THR A 76 0.89 13.17 -16.06
N VAL A 77 -0.31 13.36 -15.53
CA VAL A 77 -0.72 12.77 -14.25
C VAL A 77 -0.78 11.25 -14.34
N ALA A 78 -1.30 10.70 -15.45
CA ALA A 78 -1.36 9.26 -15.69
C ALA A 78 0.04 8.62 -15.76
N ILE A 79 0.93 9.15 -16.58
CA ILE A 79 2.28 8.62 -16.74
C ILE A 79 3.09 8.83 -15.46
N GLY A 80 2.98 10.00 -14.83
CA GLY A 80 3.61 10.30 -13.55
C GLY A 80 3.16 9.35 -12.45
N PHE A 81 1.86 9.02 -12.40
CA PHE A 81 1.32 8.00 -11.50
C PHE A 81 1.97 6.65 -11.71
N LEU A 82 2.05 6.16 -12.96
CA LEU A 82 2.67 4.86 -13.26
C LEU A 82 4.12 4.81 -12.80
N GLY A 83 4.91 5.85 -13.09
CA GLY A 83 6.31 5.95 -12.67
C GLY A 83 6.46 5.96 -11.15
N LEU A 84 5.69 6.81 -10.45
CA LEU A 84 5.71 6.90 -8.99
C LEU A 84 5.25 5.59 -8.33
N ASN A 85 4.23 4.95 -8.89
CA ASN A 85 3.70 3.69 -8.38
C ASN A 85 4.73 2.56 -8.49
N LEU A 86 5.45 2.46 -9.60
CA LEU A 86 6.53 1.49 -9.79
C LEU A 86 7.67 1.71 -8.78
N LEU A 87 8.14 2.95 -8.67
CA LEU A 87 9.22 3.31 -7.74
C LEU A 87 8.83 3.05 -6.29
N ALA A 88 7.64 3.51 -5.87
CA ALA A 88 7.15 3.32 -4.50
C ALA A 88 6.98 1.84 -4.15
N SER A 89 6.42 1.03 -5.07
CA SER A 89 6.24 -0.41 -4.85
C SER A 89 7.60 -1.10 -4.70
N GLY A 90 8.55 -0.82 -5.59
CA GLY A 90 9.93 -1.35 -5.47
C GLY A 90 10.60 -0.95 -4.16
N TRP A 91 10.43 0.30 -3.72
CA TRP A 91 11.00 0.77 -2.46
C TRP A 91 10.39 0.07 -1.24
N ILE A 92 9.08 -0.11 -1.20
CA ILE A 92 8.40 -0.85 -0.13
C ILE A 92 8.88 -2.31 -0.09
N THR A 93 8.98 -2.97 -1.24
CA THR A 93 9.49 -4.35 -1.34
C THR A 93 10.90 -4.48 -0.76
N LEU A 94 11.81 -3.55 -1.07
CA LEU A 94 13.17 -3.55 -0.51
C LEU A 94 13.17 -3.38 1.02
N LEU A 95 12.34 -2.47 1.54
CA LEU A 95 12.24 -2.25 2.98
C LEU A 95 11.63 -3.43 3.73
N LEU A 96 10.63 -4.09 3.14
CA LEU A 96 10.04 -5.30 3.69
C LEU A 96 11.06 -6.44 3.71
N ASN A 97 11.84 -6.60 2.63
CA ASN A 97 12.93 -7.57 2.57
C ASN A 97 13.99 -7.32 3.67
N GLN A 98 14.34 -6.05 3.93
CA GLN A 98 15.25 -5.71 5.03
C GLN A 98 14.68 -6.11 6.40
N ARG A 99 13.37 -5.99 6.61
CA ARG A 99 12.72 -6.40 7.86
C ARG A 99 12.62 -7.92 8.00
N LEU A 100 12.38 -8.64 6.90
CA LEU A 100 12.43 -10.10 6.87
C LEU A 100 13.84 -10.59 7.23
N ARG A 101 14.87 -10.06 6.55
CA ARG A 101 16.27 -10.38 6.88
C ARG A 101 16.64 -10.06 8.31
N TYR A 102 16.16 -8.95 8.87
CA TYR A 102 16.37 -8.64 10.28
C TYR A 102 15.75 -9.68 11.22
N ALA A 103 14.56 -10.20 10.88
CA ALA A 103 13.91 -11.24 11.66
C ALA A 103 14.63 -12.60 11.56
N ASP A 104 15.22 -12.90 10.39
CA ASP A 104 15.97 -14.14 10.13
C ASP A 104 17.38 -14.10 10.72
N ASP A 105 18.12 -13.00 10.51
CA ASP A 105 19.53 -12.84 10.89
C ASP A 105 19.70 -12.61 12.41
N ASP A 106 18.72 -12.01 13.09
CA ASP A 106 18.78 -11.68 14.53
C ASP A 106 17.48 -12.05 15.27
N HIS A 107 17.18 -13.34 15.30
CA HIS A 107 15.95 -13.89 15.88
C HIS A 107 15.73 -13.49 17.35
N ASN A 108 16.79 -13.50 18.16
CA ASN A 108 16.71 -13.16 19.58
C ASN A 108 16.27 -11.70 19.78
N ARG A 109 16.82 -10.79 18.98
CA ARG A 109 16.46 -9.38 19.03
C ARG A 109 15.08 -9.12 18.44
N TRP A 110 14.68 -9.87 17.41
CA TRP A 110 13.32 -9.81 16.87
C TRP A 110 12.26 -10.17 17.92
N GLU A 111 12.51 -11.23 18.70
CA GLU A 111 11.63 -11.66 19.80
C GLU A 111 11.60 -10.62 20.93
N ASP A 112 12.75 -10.05 21.31
CA ASP A 112 12.80 -8.98 22.31
C ASP A 112 12.03 -7.73 21.86
N ASP A 113 12.16 -7.34 20.58
CA ASP A 113 11.37 -6.25 19.99
C ASP A 113 9.87 -6.55 19.99
N PHE A 114 9.45 -7.79 19.72
CA PHE A 114 8.06 -8.23 19.84
C PHE A 114 7.54 -8.08 21.28
N GLN A 115 8.30 -8.52 22.28
CA GLN A 115 7.91 -8.39 23.68
C GLN A 115 7.84 -6.92 24.12
N LYS A 116 8.77 -6.07 23.66
CA LYS A 116 8.73 -4.62 23.91
C LYS A 116 7.53 -3.96 23.23
N ALA A 117 7.22 -4.36 22.00
CA ALA A 117 6.06 -3.89 21.26
C ALA A 117 4.76 -4.24 22.00
N GLY A 118 4.64 -5.47 22.49
CA GLY A 118 3.47 -5.95 23.23
C GLY A 118 3.30 -5.39 24.65
N LYS A 119 4.32 -4.73 25.22
CA LYS A 119 4.27 -4.04 26.52
C LYS A 119 3.85 -2.57 26.42
N LYS A 120 3.90 -1.98 25.22
CA LYS A 120 3.52 -0.58 25.01
C LYS A 120 2.01 -0.49 24.81
N ASN A 121 1.29 0.22 25.68
CA ASN A 121 -0.13 0.58 25.51
C ASN A 121 -0.39 1.59 24.35
N LYS A 122 0.55 1.77 23.44
CA LYS A 122 0.47 2.69 22.31
C LYS A 122 0.72 1.93 21.01
N SER A 123 0.04 2.35 19.95
CA SER A 123 0.26 1.83 18.60
C SER A 123 1.74 1.92 18.25
N THR A 124 2.36 0.77 18.05
CA THR A 124 3.76 0.62 17.68
C THR A 124 3.85 0.34 16.18
N PRO A 125 4.84 0.91 15.46
CA PRO A 125 5.00 0.64 14.04
C PRO A 125 5.44 -0.79 13.76
N TRP A 126 6.01 -1.48 14.76
CA TRP A 126 6.44 -2.87 14.67
C TRP A 126 5.26 -3.78 14.25
N PRO A 127 5.45 -4.75 13.34
CA PRO A 127 6.70 -5.26 12.76
C PRO A 127 7.29 -4.41 11.64
N TYR A 128 6.57 -3.40 11.17
CA TYR A 128 7.08 -2.45 10.19
C TYR A 128 7.97 -1.38 10.85
N THR A 129 8.39 -0.43 10.02
CA THR A 129 8.95 0.84 10.46
C THR A 129 7.93 1.94 10.24
N ASN A 130 8.09 3.07 10.95
CA ASN A 130 7.27 4.28 10.71
C ASN A 130 7.32 4.71 9.23
N PHE A 131 8.47 4.50 8.59
CA PHE A 131 8.65 4.86 7.19
C PHE A 131 7.82 3.97 6.27
N ILE A 132 7.84 2.64 6.47
CA ILE A 132 7.03 1.70 5.67
C ILE A 132 5.54 2.02 5.83
N GLN A 133 5.07 2.28 7.06
CA GLN A 133 3.65 2.62 7.29
C GLN A 133 3.25 3.92 6.57
N ARG A 134 4.05 4.98 6.72
CA ARG A 134 3.79 6.25 6.03
C ARG A 134 3.80 6.09 4.52
N LEU A 135 4.80 5.39 3.97
CA LEU A 135 4.93 5.17 2.54
C LEU A 135 3.75 4.35 2.00
N GLY A 136 3.33 3.30 2.70
CA GLY A 136 2.14 2.52 2.36
C GLY A 136 0.86 3.36 2.37
N SER A 137 0.65 4.18 3.40
CA SER A 137 -0.51 5.09 3.49
C SER A 137 -0.53 6.14 2.38
N VAL A 138 0.60 6.81 2.12
CA VAL A 138 0.72 7.80 1.05
C VAL A 138 0.46 7.14 -0.31
N THR A 139 1.08 6.00 -0.56
CA THR A 139 0.93 5.28 -1.83
C THR A 139 -0.52 4.85 -2.07
N ARG A 140 -1.23 4.40 -1.03
CA ARG A 140 -2.66 4.08 -1.11
C ARG A 140 -3.49 5.31 -1.50
N PHE A 141 -3.21 6.46 -0.92
CA PHE A 141 -3.90 7.71 -1.26
C PHE A 141 -3.63 8.15 -2.71
N LEU A 142 -2.38 8.08 -3.16
CA LEU A 142 -1.99 8.41 -4.54
C LEU A 142 -2.64 7.48 -5.58
N LYS A 143 -2.70 6.17 -5.28
CA LYS A 143 -3.34 5.14 -6.12
C LYS A 143 -4.82 5.40 -6.41
N VAL A 144 -5.50 6.17 -5.57
CA VAL A 144 -6.90 6.54 -5.77
C VAL A 144 -7.01 7.92 -6.43
N THR A 145 -6.27 8.90 -5.90
CA THR A 145 -6.43 10.29 -6.32
C THR A 145 -5.90 10.56 -7.73
N PHE A 146 -4.76 9.99 -8.11
CA PHE A 146 -4.13 10.30 -9.39
C PHE A 146 -4.94 9.78 -10.59
N PRO A 147 -5.44 8.52 -10.60
CA PRO A 147 -6.31 8.06 -11.66
C PRO A 147 -7.60 8.89 -11.78
N ILE A 148 -8.21 9.30 -10.65
CA ILE A 148 -9.40 10.16 -10.65
C ILE A 148 -9.10 11.52 -11.28
N ILE A 149 -8.00 12.17 -10.87
CA ILE A 149 -7.58 13.45 -11.44
C ILE A 149 -7.32 13.30 -12.95
N ALA A 150 -6.59 12.27 -13.35
CA ALA A 150 -6.31 12.01 -14.76
C ALA A 150 -7.59 11.79 -15.57
N ALA A 151 -8.59 11.09 -15.01
CA ALA A 151 -9.88 10.88 -15.64
C ALA A 151 -10.71 12.16 -15.74
N ILE A 152 -10.75 12.99 -14.70
CA ILE A 152 -11.44 14.30 -14.73
C ILE A 152 -10.82 15.20 -15.79
N LEU A 153 -9.49 15.29 -15.81
CA LEU A 153 -8.75 16.08 -16.81
C LEU A 153 -9.02 15.57 -18.24
N PHE A 154 -9.09 14.25 -18.41
CA PHE A 154 -9.47 13.65 -19.69
C PHE A 154 -10.88 14.07 -20.11
N ILE A 155 -11.87 13.95 -19.22
CA ILE A 155 -13.26 14.35 -19.49
C ILE A 155 -13.34 15.84 -19.86
N VAL A 156 -12.66 16.71 -19.11
CA VAL A 156 -12.62 18.15 -19.42
C VAL A 156 -12.02 18.40 -20.81
N SER A 157 -10.98 17.65 -21.19
CA SER A 157 -10.34 17.76 -22.51
C SER A 157 -11.27 17.47 -23.68
N LEU A 158 -12.38 16.76 -23.46
CA LEU A 158 -13.39 16.45 -24.49
C LEU A 158 -14.22 17.68 -24.87
N PHE A 159 -14.42 18.59 -23.92
CA PHE A 159 -15.28 19.76 -24.08
C PHE A 159 -14.50 21.06 -24.19
N ILE A 160 -13.27 21.09 -23.69
CA ILE A 160 -12.43 22.28 -23.58
C ILE A 160 -11.03 21.95 -24.12
N LYS A 161 -10.52 22.83 -24.98
CA LYS A 161 -9.14 22.74 -25.51
C LYS A 161 -8.14 23.33 -24.53
#